data_AF-A0A8X8W4M1-F1
#
_entry.id   AF-A0A8X8W4M1-F1
#
_cell.length_a   1.000
_cell.length_b   1.000
_cell.length_c   1.000
_cell.angle_alpha   90.00
_cell.angle_beta   90.00
_cell.angle_gamma   90.00
#
_symmetry.space_group_name_H-M   'P 1'
#
loop_
_entity.id
_entity.type
_entity.pdbx_description
1 polymer ?
#
loop_
_entity_poly.entity_id
_entity_poly.type
_entity_poly.pdbx_seq_one_letter_code
_entity_poly.pdbx_strand_id
1 'polypeptide(L)'
;MKFVVFLLLSCCLLSSSLVESSELKVGFYGYTCPQAEILGCDGSVLLDTIPGNPVAEKDSPINNPSLIGYQVIDEAKAMVEAVCPKTVSCADILAFAA
;
A
#
# COMPACT_ATOMS: atom_id res chain seq x y z
N MET A 1 44.05 -13.33 -7.88
CA MET A 1 43.07 -13.03 -6.80
C MET A 1 42.46 -11.63 -6.88
N LYS A 2 43.17 -10.58 -7.35
CA LYS A 2 42.59 -9.23 -7.56
C LYS A 2 41.59 -9.13 -8.74
N PHE A 3 41.74 -9.96 -9.77
CA PHE A 3 40.84 -9.99 -10.94
C PHE A 3 39.41 -10.50 -10.64
N VAL A 4 39.28 -11.43 -9.70
CA VAL A 4 37.96 -12.01 -9.32
C VAL A 4 37.14 -11.01 -8.50
N VAL A 5 37.79 -10.18 -7.69
CA VAL A 5 37.16 -9.13 -6.88
C VAL A 5 36.61 -7.99 -7.77
N PHE A 6 37.31 -7.63 -8.85
CA PHE A 6 36.86 -6.61 -9.80
C PHE A 6 35.62 -7.06 -10.61
N LEU A 7 35.55 -8.35 -10.96
CA LEU A 7 34.44 -8.91 -11.73
C LEU A 7 33.14 -9.01 -10.89
N LEU A 8 33.27 -9.33 -9.59
CA LEU A 8 32.14 -9.36 -8.65
C LEU A 8 31.59 -7.96 -8.36
N LEU A 9 32.46 -6.94 -8.24
CA LEU A 9 32.06 -5.56 -8.00
C LEU A 9 31.31 -4.94 -9.20
N SER A 10 31.71 -5.30 -10.42
CA SER A 10 31.01 -4.89 -11.65
C SER A 10 29.64 -5.57 -11.80
N CYS A 11 29.48 -6.79 -11.30
CA CYS A 11 28.20 -7.51 -11.37
C CYS A 11 27.14 -6.92 -10.42
N CYS A 12 27.55 -6.45 -9.24
CA CYS A 12 26.69 -5.73 -8.30
C CYS A 12 26.19 -4.38 -8.83
N LEU A 13 26.93 -3.71 -9.71
CA LEU A 13 26.52 -2.42 -10.29
C LEU A 13 25.57 -2.58 -11.49
N LEU A 14 25.58 -3.74 -12.18
CA LEU A 14 24.65 -4.02 -13.28
C LEU A 14 23.31 -4.62 -12.81
N SER A 15 23.27 -5.23 -11.62
CA SER A 15 22.05 -5.86 -11.09
C SER A 15 21.04 -4.86 -10.51
N SER A 16 21.45 -3.62 -10.23
CA SER A 16 20.57 -2.56 -9.71
C SER A 16 19.58 -2.01 -10.74
N SER A 17 19.77 -2.29 -12.03
CA SER A 17 19.08 -1.59 -13.14
C SER A 17 17.92 -2.37 -13.75
N LEU A 18 17.58 -3.56 -13.24
CA LEU A 18 16.42 -4.34 -13.71
C LEU A 18 15.30 -4.39 -12.67
N VAL A 19 15.14 -3.31 -11.89
CA VAL A 19 13.88 -3.05 -11.19
C VAL A 19 12.87 -2.69 -12.26
N GLU A 20 12.10 -3.67 -12.73
CA GLU A 20 10.91 -3.43 -13.54
C GLU A 20 9.91 -2.69 -12.64
N SER A 21 9.75 -1.39 -12.87
CA SER A 21 8.92 -0.52 -12.04
C SER A 21 7.47 -1.01 -12.08
N SER A 22 6.99 -1.58 -10.98
CA SER A 22 5.57 -1.86 -10.77
C SER A 22 4.84 -0.54 -10.50
N GLU A 23 4.70 0.32 -11.52
CA GLU A 23 3.93 1.56 -11.43
C GLU A 23 2.43 1.29 -11.64
N LEU A 24 1.61 1.79 -10.72
CA LEU A 24 0.16 1.82 -10.87
C LEU A 24 -0.22 2.76 -12.03
N LYS A 25 -0.94 2.24 -13.02
CA LYS A 25 -1.47 3.05 -14.11
C LYS A 25 -2.90 3.51 -13.79
N VAL A 26 -3.06 4.78 -13.45
CA VAL A 26 -4.38 5.41 -13.30
C VAL A 26 -5.15 5.24 -14.62
N GLY A 27 -6.40 4.77 -14.55
CA GLY A 27 -7.23 4.52 -15.74
C GLY A 27 -7.01 3.15 -16.40
N PHE A 28 -6.25 2.23 -15.79
CA PHE A 28 -6.04 0.89 -16.36
C PHE A 28 -7.35 0.14 -16.62
N TYR A 29 -8.36 0.33 -15.77
CA TYR A 29 -9.69 -0.28 -15.92
C TYR A 29 -10.73 0.67 -16.53
N GLY A 30 -10.35 1.90 -16.91
CA GLY A 30 -11.27 2.93 -17.38
C GLY A 30 -12.16 2.54 -18.56
N TYR A 31 -11.77 1.54 -19.36
CA TYR A 31 -12.57 1.01 -20.47
C TYR A 31 -13.17 -0.39 -20.22
N THR A 32 -12.62 -1.16 -19.29
CA THR A 32 -12.98 -2.57 -19.06
C THR A 32 -13.87 -2.74 -17.82
N CYS A 33 -13.63 -1.96 -16.77
CA CYS A 33 -14.42 -1.97 -15.53
C CYS A 33 -14.38 -0.59 -14.84
N PRO A 34 -15.15 0.40 -15.33
CA PRO A 34 -15.15 1.75 -14.76
C PRO A 34 -15.59 1.79 -13.30
N GLN A 35 -16.47 0.88 -12.87
CA GLN A 35 -16.91 0.80 -11.47
C GLN A 35 -15.80 0.39 -10.51
N ALA A 36 -14.77 -0.32 -10.98
CA ALA A 36 -13.62 -0.68 -10.14
C ALA A 36 -12.81 0.54 -9.71
N GLU A 37 -12.85 1.65 -10.48
CA GLU A 37 -12.15 2.89 -10.14
C GLU A 37 -12.97 3.78 -9.18
N ILE A 38 -14.27 3.51 -9.02
CA ILE A 38 -15.18 4.21 -8.09
C ILE A 38 -15.05 3.62 -6.67
N LEU A 39 -14.81 2.31 -6.57
CA LEU A 39 -14.44 1.63 -5.33
C LEU A 39 -12.95 1.90 -5.06
N GLY A 40 -12.64 3.10 -4.54
CA GLY A 40 -11.27 3.54 -4.32
C GLY A 40 -10.51 2.66 -3.33
N CYS A 41 -9.26 2.31 -3.65
CA CYS A 41 -8.29 1.74 -2.71
C CYS A 41 -7.51 2.88 -2.04
N ASP A 42 -8.19 3.75 -1.31
CA ASP A 42 -7.60 4.97 -0.73
C ASP A 42 -7.43 4.88 0.81
N GLY A 43 -7.85 3.78 1.42
CA GLY A 43 -7.78 3.55 2.86
C GLY A 43 -8.90 4.20 3.66
N SER A 44 -9.94 4.75 3.03
CA SER A 44 -11.10 5.38 3.68
C SER A 44 -11.77 4.49 4.73
N VAL A 45 -11.83 3.17 4.49
CA VAL A 45 -12.40 2.17 5.40
C VAL A 45 -11.68 2.08 6.75
N LEU A 46 -10.46 2.60 6.85
CA LEU A 46 -9.67 2.64 8.08
C LEU A 46 -9.98 3.85 8.96
N LEU A 47 -10.74 4.83 8.48
CA LEU A 47 -11.07 6.03 9.25
C LEU A 47 -12.13 5.74 10.32
N ASP A 48 -11.98 6.37 11.48
CA ASP A 48 -12.97 6.35 12.54
C ASP A 48 -14.01 7.46 12.35
N THR A 49 -15.24 7.22 12.80
CA THR A 49 -16.26 8.27 12.87
C THR A 49 -15.86 9.33 13.89
N ILE A 50 -15.77 10.58 13.44
CA ILE A 50 -15.46 11.73 14.29
C ILE A 50 -16.76 12.53 14.54
N PRO A 51 -17.05 12.97 15.78
CA PRO A 51 -18.23 13.79 16.06
C PRO A 51 -18.30 15.03 15.16
N GLY A 52 -19.46 15.25 14.53
CA GLY A 52 -19.68 16.36 13.58
C GLY A 52 -19.37 16.03 12.12
N ASN A 53 -18.81 14.85 11.83
CA ASN A 53 -18.62 14.35 10.47
C ASN A 53 -19.66 13.28 10.09
N PRO A 54 -19.82 12.96 8.79
CA PRO A 54 -20.55 11.77 8.36
C PRO A 54 -19.98 10.49 9.00
N VAL A 55 -20.83 9.48 9.13
CA VAL A 55 -20.42 8.16 9.62
C VAL A 55 -19.38 7.57 8.67
N ALA A 56 -18.25 7.12 9.23
CA ALA A 56 -17.19 6.52 8.46
C ALA A 56 -17.62 5.15 7.92
N GLU A 57 -16.99 4.72 6.82
CA GLU A 57 -17.27 3.41 6.21
C GLU A 57 -17.05 2.25 7.19
N LYS A 58 -16.07 2.39 8.09
CA LYS A 58 -15.77 1.45 9.17
C LYS A 58 -17.01 1.09 10.00
N ASP A 59 -17.84 2.09 10.29
CA ASP A 59 -19.04 1.95 11.13
C ASP A 59 -20.32 1.69 10.32
N SER A 60 -20.21 1.48 9.00
CA SER A 60 -21.36 1.15 8.18
C SER A 60 -21.96 -0.20 8.58
N PRO A 61 -23.28 -0.41 8.43
CA PRO A 61 -23.94 -1.68 8.81
C PRO A 61 -23.41 -2.92 8.07
N ILE A 62 -22.72 -2.72 6.94
CA ILE A 62 -22.13 -3.80 6.15
C ILE A 62 -20.76 -4.19 6.74
N ASN A 63 -19.99 -3.20 7.21
CA ASN A 63 -18.63 -3.37 7.68
C ASN A 63 -18.54 -3.64 9.19
N ASN A 64 -19.43 -3.09 10.01
CA ASN A 64 -19.49 -3.36 11.44
C ASN A 64 -20.71 -4.23 11.77
N PRO A 65 -20.56 -5.48 12.26
CA PRO A 65 -19.33 -6.08 12.85
C PRO A 65 -18.54 -7.01 11.92
N SER A 66 -18.78 -6.99 10.59
CA SER A 66 -18.27 -8.01 9.65
C SER A 66 -16.75 -7.92 9.37
N LEU A 67 -16.23 -6.72 9.11
CA LEU A 67 -14.83 -6.46 8.83
C LEU A 67 -14.03 -6.42 10.13
N ILE A 68 -12.87 -7.08 10.10
CA ILE A 68 -11.98 -7.24 11.25
C ILE A 68 -10.53 -6.95 10.82
N GLY A 69 -9.60 -6.94 11.78
CA GLY A 69 -8.17 -6.80 11.48
C GLY A 69 -7.66 -5.36 11.41
N TYR A 70 -8.49 -4.35 11.74
CA TYR A 70 -8.07 -2.95 11.81
C TYR A 70 -6.79 -2.74 12.64
N GLN A 71 -6.73 -3.40 13.80
CA GLN A 71 -5.59 -3.32 14.72
C GLN A 71 -4.28 -3.83 14.10
N VAL A 72 -4.35 -4.86 13.24
CA VAL A 72 -3.17 -5.40 12.55
C VAL A 72 -2.61 -4.38 11.56
N ILE A 73 -3.50 -3.66 10.87
CA ILE A 73 -3.11 -2.59 9.95
C ILE A 73 -2.54 -1.39 10.71
N ASP A 74 -3.11 -1.04 11.86
CA ASP A 74 -2.58 0.04 12.72
C ASP A 74 -1.17 -0.30 13.24
N GLU A 75 -0.94 -1.53 13.70
CA GLU A 75 0.37 -2.01 14.14
C GLU A 75 1.39 -2.01 12.98
N ALA A 76 1.00 -2.52 11.82
CA ALA A 76 1.84 -2.48 10.62
C ALA A 76 2.21 -1.05 10.25
N LYS A 77 1.24 -0.12 10.24
CA LYS A 77 1.47 1.29 9.96
C LYS A 77 2.42 1.92 10.97
N ALA A 78 2.26 1.63 12.26
CA ALA A 78 3.16 2.12 13.30
C ALA A 78 4.61 1.67 13.10
N MET A 79 4.82 0.38 12.76
CA MET A 79 6.16 -0.14 12.45
C MET A 79 6.75 0.50 11.20
N VAL A 80 5.96 0.66 10.15
CA VAL A 80 6.39 1.29 8.89
C VAL A 80 6.77 2.76 9.12
N GLU A 81 5.96 3.52 9.86
CA GLU A 81 6.25 4.91 10.20
C GLU A 81 7.50 5.07 11.09
N ALA A 82 7.82 4.08 11.92
CA ALA A 82 9.06 4.08 12.71
C ALA A 82 10.32 3.96 11.84
N VAL A 83 10.23 3.34 10.67
CA VAL A 83 11.33 3.16 9.72
C VAL A 83 11.36 4.25 8.65
N CYS A 84 10.19 4.62 8.12
CA CYS A 84 10.05 5.58 7.02
C CYS A 84 8.84 6.52 7.25
N PRO A 85 9.04 7.59 8.05
CA PRO A 85 7.96 8.51 8.41
C PRO A 85 7.30 9.14 7.17
N LYS A 86 5.96 9.21 7.17
CA LYS A 86 5.12 9.88 6.15
C LYS A 86 5.41 9.46 4.70
N THR A 87 5.88 8.24 4.50
CA THR A 87 6.31 7.77 3.17
C THR A 87 5.31 6.78 2.56
N VAL A 88 4.90 5.77 3.32
CA VAL A 88 4.02 4.69 2.82
C VAL A 88 2.57 5.01 3.18
N SER A 89 1.65 4.98 2.20
CA SER A 89 0.24 5.24 2.48
C SER A 89 -0.45 4.05 3.18
N CYS A 90 -1.56 4.28 3.90
CA CYS A 90 -2.33 3.18 4.48
C CYS A 90 -2.97 2.27 3.41
N ALA A 91 -3.31 2.85 2.26
CA ALA A 91 -3.78 2.12 1.09
C ALA A 91 -2.73 1.11 0.59
N ASP A 92 -1.46 1.52 0.49
CA ASP A 92 -0.39 0.63 0.06
C ASP A 92 -0.14 -0.49 1.09
N ILE A 93 -0.26 -0.20 2.39
CA ILE A 93 -0.15 -1.24 3.43
C ILE A 93 -1.26 -2.30 3.25
N LEU A 94 -2.50 -1.87 2.99
CA LEU A 94 -3.59 -2.80 2.69
C LEU A 94 -3.30 -3.63 1.43
N ALA A 95 -2.80 -3.00 0.37
CA ALA A 95 -2.47 -3.68 -0.88
C ALA A 95 -1.34 -4.71 -0.72
N PHE A 96 -0.35 -4.45 0.14
CA PHE A 96 0.75 -5.38 0.43
C PHE A 96 0.36 -6.51 1.40
N ALA A 97 -0.64 -6.30 2.25
CA ALA A 97 -1.06 -7.28 3.27
C ALA A 97 -2.01 -8.36 2.72
N ALA A 98 -2.60 -8.14 1.54
CA ALA A 98 -3.60 -9.01 0.91
C ALA A 98 -3.00 -10.10 0.01
#